data_AF-A0A2P6S3P9-F1
#
_entry.id   AF-A0A2P6S3P9-F1
#
_cell.length_a   1.000
_cell.length_b   1.000
_cell.length_c   1.000
_cell.angle_alpha   90.00
_cell.angle_beta   90.00
_cell.angle_gamma   90.00
#
_symmetry.space_group_name_H-M   'P 1'
#
loop_
_entity.id
_entity.type
_entity.pdbx_description
1 polymer ?
#
loop_
_entity_poly.entity_id
_entity_poly.type
_entity_poly.pdbx_seq_one_letter_code
_entity_poly.pdbx_strand_id
1 'polypeptide(L)'
;MISRDGNLVVLDQARNLVWSTNASLSTSAMNHTTRLLEDTGNLVLSFEEVTLWQSFDHPSDTLLPGIKISLNKMTGQHRLLTSWAALDDPQPGKFTLGIDPKVPIQCFTWKETTRYCRSSMYISKDTGTKFQNRGGTIFSLLTTLMLMRFILLIVSRIDQ
;
A
#
# COMPACT_ATOMS: atom_id res chain seq x y z
N MET A 1 -16.35 -2.27 -13.87
CA MET A 1 -17.27 -1.46 -14.72
C MET A 1 -17.53 -0.11 -14.07
N ILE A 2 -17.99 0.92 -14.79
CA ILE A 2 -18.42 2.17 -14.15
C ILE A 2 -19.93 2.07 -13.88
N SER A 3 -20.33 2.35 -12.65
CA SER A 3 -21.72 2.34 -12.20
C SER A 3 -22.40 3.69 -12.48
N ARG A 4 -23.73 3.75 -12.36
CA ARG A 4 -24.51 4.96 -12.67
C ARG A 4 -24.20 6.17 -11.80
N ASP A 5 -23.70 5.90 -10.60
CA ASP A 5 -23.21 6.90 -9.67
C ASP A 5 -21.81 7.44 -10.04
N GLY A 6 -21.18 6.88 -11.08
CA GLY A 6 -19.85 7.28 -11.55
C GLY A 6 -18.70 6.53 -10.86
N ASN A 7 -18.99 5.63 -9.92
CA ASN A 7 -17.95 4.83 -9.24
C ASN A 7 -17.46 3.68 -10.12
N LEU A 8 -16.19 3.32 -9.98
CA LEU A 8 -15.68 2.05 -10.50
C LEU A 8 -16.11 0.94 -9.55
N VAL A 9 -16.77 -0.09 -10.10
CA VAL A 9 -17.31 -1.22 -9.35
C VAL A 9 -16.86 -2.57 -9.91
N VAL A 10 -16.72 -3.54 -9.01
CA VAL A 10 -16.51 -4.96 -9.31
C VAL A 10 -17.74 -5.72 -8.83
N LEU A 11 -18.29 -6.54 -9.72
CA LEU A 11 -19.46 -7.37 -9.45
C LEU A 11 -19.07 -8.85 -9.51
N ASP A 12 -19.78 -9.68 -8.75
CA ASP A 12 -19.67 -11.14 -8.86
C ASP A 12 -20.41 -11.67 -10.12
N GLN A 13 -20.40 -12.99 -10.30
CA GLN A 13 -21.09 -13.64 -11.41
C GLN A 13 -22.62 -13.41 -11.40
N ALA A 14 -23.22 -13.24 -10.23
CA ALA A 14 -24.64 -12.95 -10.05
C ALA A 14 -24.97 -11.44 -10.12
N ARG A 15 -23.97 -10.59 -10.44
CA ARG A 15 -24.05 -9.13 -10.50
C ARG A 15 -24.25 -8.44 -9.15
N ASN A 16 -23.91 -9.10 -8.04
CA ASN A 16 -23.86 -8.44 -6.73
C ASN A 16 -22.60 -7.59 -6.62
N LEU A 17 -22.71 -6.45 -5.92
CA LEU A 17 -21.58 -5.57 -5.66
C LEU A 17 -20.59 -6.22 -4.70
N VAL A 18 -19.35 -6.44 -5.15
CA VAL A 18 -18.26 -6.99 -4.34
C VAL A 18 -17.34 -5.87 -3.85
N TRP A 19 -17.11 -4.86 -4.69
CA TRP A 19 -16.22 -3.75 -4.36
C TRP A 19 -16.56 -2.49 -5.17
N SER A 20 -16.31 -1.32 -4.60
CA SER A 20 -16.43 -0.01 -5.25
C SER A 20 -15.35 0.95 -4.76
N THR A 21 -15.01 1.94 -5.59
CA THR A 21 -14.10 3.03 -5.22
C THR A 21 -14.60 3.89 -4.06
N ASN A 22 -15.93 3.90 -3.83
CA ASN A 22 -16.58 4.72 -2.80
C ASN A 22 -16.15 6.20 -2.86
N ALA A 23 -15.91 6.71 -4.07
CA ALA A 23 -15.60 8.10 -4.28
C ALA A 23 -16.86 8.94 -4.06
N SER A 24 -16.69 10.06 -3.34
CA SER A 24 -17.76 11.05 -3.17
C SER A 24 -17.80 11.94 -4.39
N LEU A 25 -18.79 11.72 -5.26
CA LEU A 25 -18.88 12.34 -6.58
C LEU A 25 -19.96 13.42 -6.61
N SER A 26 -19.66 14.54 -7.26
CA SER A 26 -20.66 15.58 -7.57
C SER A 26 -21.67 15.06 -8.60
N THR A 27 -22.87 15.65 -8.60
CA THR A 27 -23.92 15.29 -9.57
C THR A 27 -23.48 15.46 -11.03
N SER A 28 -22.59 16.42 -11.30
CA SER A 28 -21.98 16.64 -12.62
C SER A 28 -21.02 15.52 -13.05
N ALA A 29 -20.39 14.84 -12.10
CA ALA A 29 -19.46 13.74 -12.36
C ALA A 29 -20.18 12.39 -12.55
N MET A 30 -21.42 12.25 -12.06
CA MET A 30 -22.20 11.02 -12.22
C MET A 30 -22.35 10.66 -13.70
N ASN A 31 -22.08 9.40 -14.05
CA ASN A 31 -22.05 8.88 -15.43
C ASN A 31 -21.02 9.50 -16.39
N HIS A 32 -20.23 10.49 -15.95
CA HIS A 32 -19.25 11.18 -16.78
C HIS A 32 -17.80 10.91 -16.35
N THR A 33 -17.59 9.96 -15.42
CA THR A 33 -16.25 9.57 -15.00
C THR A 33 -15.55 8.70 -16.04
N THR A 34 -14.24 8.84 -16.10
CA THR A 34 -13.35 8.00 -16.91
C THR A 34 -12.41 7.22 -16.00
N ARG A 35 -12.05 6.01 -16.42
CA ARG A 35 -11.01 5.20 -15.76
C ARG A 35 -9.82 5.04 -16.68
N LEU A 36 -8.62 5.24 -16.16
CA LEU A 36 -7.36 5.10 -16.89
C LEU A 36 -6.38 4.28 -16.06
N LEU A 37 -5.77 3.27 -16.69
CA LEU A 37 -4.59 2.61 -16.15
C LEU A 37 -3.37 3.26 -16.79
N GLU A 38 -2.58 3.96 -15.99
CA GLU A 38 -1.35 4.61 -16.43
C GLU A 38 -0.21 3.61 -16.59
N ASP A 39 0.81 3.96 -17.37
CA ASP A 39 2.03 3.14 -17.55
C ASP A 39 2.81 2.91 -16.25
N THR A 40 2.60 3.75 -15.24
CA THR A 40 3.14 3.60 -13.88
C THR A 40 2.49 2.44 -13.11
N GLY A 41 1.36 1.91 -13.61
CA GLY A 41 0.51 0.95 -12.93
C GLY A 41 -0.56 1.58 -12.04
N ASN A 42 -0.68 2.92 -12.02
CA ASN A 42 -1.73 3.59 -11.27
C ASN A 42 -3.06 3.53 -12.02
N LEU A 43 -4.08 2.96 -11.39
CA LEU A 43 -5.46 3.02 -11.87
C LEU A 43 -6.14 4.27 -11.29
N VAL A 44 -6.54 5.19 -12.17
CA VAL A 44 -7.14 6.48 -11.82
C VAL A 44 -8.59 6.51 -12.29
N LEU A 45 -9.47 7.01 -11.42
CA LEU A 45 -10.83 7.44 -11.75
C LEU A 45 -10.86 8.97 -11.74
N SER A 46 -11.22 9.57 -12.86
CA SER A 46 -11.26 11.02 -13.02
C SER A 46 -12.56 11.50 -13.63
N PHE A 47 -12.85 12.78 -13.43
CA PHE A 47 -13.89 13.52 -14.12
C PHE A 47 -13.24 14.78 -14.66
N GLU A 48 -13.25 14.94 -15.98
CA GLU A 48 -12.44 15.95 -16.69
C GLU A 48 -10.95 15.83 -16.27
N GLU A 49 -10.35 16.91 -15.76
CA GLU A 49 -8.97 16.93 -15.29
C GLU A 49 -8.83 16.67 -13.78
N VAL A 50 -9.94 16.35 -13.10
CA VAL A 50 -9.96 16.15 -11.64
C VAL A 50 -9.88 14.66 -11.31
N THR A 51 -8.83 14.28 -10.58
CA THR A 51 -8.71 12.93 -10.00
C THR A 51 -9.67 12.77 -8.84
N LEU A 52 -10.58 11.81 -8.96
CA LEU A 52 -11.61 11.49 -7.97
C LEU A 52 -11.17 10.34 -7.06
N TRP A 53 -10.43 9.38 -7.61
CA TRP A 53 -9.87 8.24 -6.88
C TRP A 53 -8.64 7.70 -7.63
N GLN A 54 -7.67 7.14 -6.91
CA GLN A 54 -6.52 6.46 -7.51
C GLN A 54 -6.05 5.28 -6.67
N SER A 55 -5.57 4.22 -7.33
CA SER A 55 -5.09 3.01 -6.66
C SER A 55 -3.86 3.24 -5.79
N PHE A 56 -3.00 4.20 -6.12
CA PHE A 56 -1.77 4.47 -5.36
C PHE A 56 -2.03 5.04 -3.96
N ASP A 57 -3.25 5.52 -3.70
CA ASP A 57 -3.69 5.92 -2.36
C ASP A 57 -4.15 4.73 -1.50
N HIS A 58 -4.31 3.54 -2.10
CA HIS A 58 -4.76 2.29 -1.47
C HIS A 58 -3.77 1.14 -1.76
N PRO A 59 -2.52 1.22 -1.26
CA PRO A 59 -1.51 0.21 -1.53
C PRO A 59 -1.83 -1.15 -0.87
N SER A 60 -1.41 -2.24 -1.53
CA SER A 60 -1.51 -3.63 -1.03
C SER A 60 -0.19 -4.08 -0.39
N ASP A 61 0.43 -5.14 -0.90
CA ASP A 61 1.69 -5.76 -0.48
C ASP A 61 2.92 -5.25 -1.25
N THR A 62 2.72 -4.54 -2.36
CA THR A 62 3.79 -4.15 -3.28
C THR A 62 3.94 -2.63 -3.38
N LEU A 63 5.17 -2.12 -3.19
CA LEU A 63 5.50 -0.73 -3.49
C LEU A 63 5.90 -0.58 -4.96
N LEU A 64 5.06 0.08 -5.75
CA LEU A 64 5.41 0.54 -7.10
C LEU A 64 6.04 1.94 -7.03
N PRO A 65 6.90 2.31 -8.00
CA PRO A 65 7.38 3.68 -8.13
C PRO A 65 6.20 4.67 -8.20
N GLY A 66 6.22 5.71 -7.37
CA GLY A 66 5.16 6.71 -7.28
C GLY A 66 4.16 6.49 -6.14
N ILE A 67 4.08 5.28 -5.56
CA ILE A 67 3.30 5.06 -4.34
C ILE A 67 3.94 5.82 -3.16
N LYS A 68 3.11 6.47 -2.35
CA LYS A 68 3.54 7.21 -1.16
C LYS A 68 3.13 6.45 0.10
N ILE A 69 4.13 5.96 0.85
CA ILE A 69 3.95 5.57 2.24
C ILE A 69 3.91 6.86 3.06
N SER A 70 2.84 7.07 3.83
CA SER A 70 2.65 8.32 4.55
C SER A 70 1.78 8.16 5.78
N LEU A 71 1.85 9.17 6.66
CA LEU A 71 0.96 9.32 7.79
C LEU A 71 0.44 10.75 7.82
N ASN A 72 -0.87 10.90 7.70
CA ASN A 72 -1.53 12.16 7.96
C ASN A 72 -1.69 12.34 9.48
N LYS A 73 -0.89 13.24 10.09
CA LYS A 73 -0.92 13.49 11.54
C LYS A 73 -2.23 14.12 12.02
N MET A 74 -2.96 14.81 11.15
CA MET A 74 -4.21 15.48 11.49
C MET A 74 -5.39 14.52 11.46
N THR A 75 -5.46 13.64 10.45
CA THR A 75 -6.56 12.66 10.33
C THR A 75 -6.23 11.31 10.94
N GLY A 76 -4.97 11.06 11.30
CA GLY A 76 -4.49 9.76 11.74
C GLY A 76 -4.47 8.70 10.64
N GLN A 77 -4.68 9.07 9.37
CA GLN A 77 -4.71 8.11 8.27
C GLN A 77 -3.30 7.65 7.91
N HIS A 78 -3.06 6.34 8.01
CA HIS A 78 -1.83 5.69 7.58
C HIS A 78 -1.99 5.10 6.17
N ARG A 79 -1.02 5.36 5.30
CA ARG A 79 -0.84 4.64 4.04
C ARG A 79 0.29 3.63 4.23
N LEU A 80 -0.09 2.37 4.41
CA LEU A 80 0.79 1.26 4.77
C LEU A 80 0.76 0.21 3.67
N LEU A 81 1.88 -0.50 3.51
CA LEU A 81 1.85 -1.77 2.78
C LEU A 81 1.44 -2.88 3.75
N THR A 82 0.63 -3.80 3.29
CA THR A 82 0.17 -4.96 4.06
C THR A 82 0.52 -6.23 3.29
N SER A 83 1.23 -7.16 3.93
CA SER A 83 1.56 -8.45 3.32
C SER A 83 0.29 -9.19 2.92
N TRP A 84 0.39 -10.11 1.97
CA TRP A 84 -0.61 -11.16 1.80
C TRP A 84 -0.60 -12.14 2.98
N ALA A 85 -1.69 -12.87 3.18
CA ALA A 85 -1.83 -13.88 4.21
C ALA A 85 -0.97 -15.12 3.89
N ALA A 86 -0.91 -15.49 2.61
CA ALA A 86 -0.04 -16.51 2.06
C ALA A 86 0.40 -16.15 0.62
N LEU A 87 1.26 -16.97 0.01
CA LEU A 87 1.74 -16.74 -1.37
C LEU A 87 0.60 -16.77 -2.41
N ASP A 88 -0.42 -17.56 -2.13
CA ASP A 88 -1.60 -17.83 -2.95
C ASP A 88 -2.89 -17.22 -2.36
N ASP A 89 -2.80 -16.58 -1.19
CA ASP A 89 -3.92 -15.93 -0.53
C ASP A 89 -3.69 -14.41 -0.41
N PRO A 90 -4.29 -13.59 -1.30
CA PRO A 90 -4.12 -12.15 -1.33
C PRO A 90 -4.84 -11.41 -0.19
N GLN A 91 -5.48 -12.13 0.74
CA GLN A 91 -6.06 -11.51 1.92
C GLN A 91 -5.00 -10.77 2.75
N PRO A 92 -5.38 -9.70 3.48
CA PRO A 92 -4.46 -9.02 4.38
C PRO A 92 -3.83 -9.97 5.39
N GLY A 93 -2.51 -10.07 5.34
CA GLY A 93 -1.70 -10.86 6.25
C GLY A 93 -1.29 -10.09 7.50
N LYS A 94 -0.33 -10.65 8.23
CA LYS A 94 0.06 -10.17 9.56
C LYS A 94 1.07 -9.04 9.55
N PHE A 95 1.76 -8.81 8.44
CA PHE A 95 2.85 -7.84 8.40
C PHE A 95 2.41 -6.55 7.73
N THR A 96 2.70 -5.43 8.37
CA THR A 96 2.49 -4.10 7.77
C THR A 96 3.79 -3.30 7.78
N LEU A 97 3.99 -2.49 6.75
CA LEU A 97 5.13 -1.59 6.62
C LEU A 97 4.65 -0.15 6.47
N GLY A 98 5.28 0.74 7.23
CA GLY A 98 4.93 2.15 7.21
C GLY A 98 5.96 3.02 7.92
N ILE A 99 5.59 4.29 8.08
CA ILE A 99 6.44 5.31 8.69
C ILE A 99 5.89 5.68 10.07
N ASP A 100 6.75 5.72 11.08
CA ASP A 100 6.44 6.29 12.40
C ASP A 100 6.72 7.82 12.35
N PRO A 101 5.76 8.67 12.76
CA PRO A 101 5.90 10.14 12.70
C PRO A 101 6.85 10.72 13.73
N LYS A 102 7.35 9.90 14.68
CA LYS A 102 8.31 10.34 15.69
C LYS A 102 9.60 10.81 15.03
N VAL A 103 10.24 11.81 15.64
CA VAL A 103 11.51 12.34 15.15
C VAL A 103 12.66 11.50 15.73
N PRO A 104 13.59 11.03 14.89
CA PRO A 104 13.63 11.15 13.44
C PRO A 104 12.76 10.10 12.72
N ILE A 105 12.31 10.46 11.51
CA ILE A 105 11.41 9.63 10.69
C ILE A 105 12.07 8.27 10.43
N GLN A 106 11.36 7.19 10.75
CA GLN A 106 11.81 5.82 10.62
C GLN A 106 10.71 4.96 10.00
N CYS A 107 11.10 4.01 9.15
CA CYS A 107 10.21 2.98 8.65
C CYS A 107 10.19 1.81 9.65
N PHE A 108 9.01 1.29 9.93
CA PHE A 108 8.81 0.15 10.80
C PHE A 108 8.03 -0.92 10.05
N THR A 109 8.42 -2.17 10.31
CA THR A 109 7.55 -3.30 10.02
C THR A 109 6.89 -3.73 11.32
N TRP A 110 5.57 -3.84 11.33
CA TRP A 110 4.81 -4.42 12.42
C TRP A 110 4.36 -5.82 12.06
N LYS A 111 4.34 -6.71 13.05
CA LYS A 111 3.61 -7.98 13.02
C LYS A 111 2.38 -7.77 13.88
N GLU A 112 1.21 -7.72 13.25
CA GLU A 112 -0.06 -7.34 13.85
C GLU A 112 0.07 -5.93 14.47
N THR A 113 0.15 -5.82 15.80
CA THR A 113 0.31 -4.54 16.51
C THR A 113 1.72 -4.33 17.06
N THR A 114 2.58 -5.34 17.00
CA THR A 114 3.91 -5.30 17.63
C THR A 114 4.97 -4.90 16.62
N ARG A 115 5.85 -3.97 17.00
CA ARG A 115 7.01 -3.60 16.17
C ARG A 115 7.92 -4.82 16.00
N TYR A 116 8.05 -5.28 14.76
CA TYR A 116 8.87 -6.44 14.41
C TYR A 116 10.28 -6.03 14.01
N CYS A 117 10.40 -5.03 13.13
CA CYS A 117 11.71 -4.48 12.76
C CYS A 117 11.64 -2.96 12.57
N ARG A 118 12.81 -2.34 12.58
CA ARG A 118 13.01 -0.89 12.43
C ARG A 118 14.09 -0.64 11.40
N SER A 119 13.80 0.18 10.39
CA SER A 119 14.81 0.65 9.45
C SER A 119 15.84 1.52 10.15
N SER A 120 17.04 1.63 9.58
CA SER A 120 17.95 2.69 10.02
C SER A 120 17.35 4.08 9.75
N MET A 121 17.86 5.11 10.42
CA MET A 121 17.41 6.48 10.25
C MET A 121 17.62 6.96 8.81
N TYR A 122 16.65 7.71 8.29
CA TYR A 122 16.76 8.42 7.03
C TYR A 122 17.71 9.62 7.22
N ILE A 123 19.01 9.47 6.92
CA ILE A 123 20.02 10.54 7.06
C ILE A 123 20.63 10.98 5.73
N SER A 124 20.65 10.15 4.69
CA SER A 124 20.97 10.58 3.32
C SER A 124 20.55 9.48 2.32
N LYS A 125 20.83 9.70 1.03
CA LYS A 125 20.24 9.06 -0.16
C LYS A 125 20.20 7.52 -0.22
N ASP A 126 20.80 6.81 0.72
CA ASP A 126 20.73 5.34 0.83
C ASP A 126 20.36 4.92 2.25
N THR A 127 19.29 4.13 2.40
CA THR A 127 18.93 3.52 3.69
C THR A 127 19.16 2.01 3.68
N GLY A 128 19.89 1.53 4.69
CA GLY A 128 20.01 0.12 5.00
C GLY A 128 18.96 -0.30 6.04
N THR A 129 18.22 -1.36 5.78
CA THR A 129 17.31 -1.99 6.77
C THR A 129 18.02 -3.16 7.44
N LYS A 130 18.01 -3.23 8.78
CA LYS A 130 18.57 -4.36 9.53
C LYS A 130 17.43 -5.23 10.06
N PHE A 131 17.46 -6.52 9.77
CA PHE A 131 16.55 -7.53 10.30
C PHE A 131 17.32 -8.42 11.26
N GLN A 132 16.72 -8.81 12.39
CA GLN A 132 17.31 -9.75 13.33
C GLN A 132 16.37 -10.95 13.48
N ASN A 133 16.86 -12.16 13.26
CA ASN A 133 16.07 -13.38 13.46
C ASN A 133 16.09 -13.83 14.94
N ARG A 134 15.24 -14.80 15.30
CA ARG A 134 15.21 -15.44 16.63
C ARG A 134 16.53 -16.10 17.05
N GLY A 135 17.40 -16.44 16.10
CA GLY A 135 18.74 -16.99 16.34
C GLY A 135 19.85 -15.95 16.52
N GLY A 136 19.53 -14.65 16.49
CA GLY A 136 20.50 -13.56 16.64
C GLY A 136 21.25 -13.15 15.37
N THR A 137 20.96 -13.77 14.22
CA THR A 137 21.54 -13.41 12.92
C THR A 137 20.96 -12.08 12.43
N ILE A 138 21.84 -11.15 12.04
CA ILE A 138 21.46 -9.83 11.52
C ILE A 138 21.62 -9.82 9.99
N PHE A 139 20.55 -9.52 9.27
CA PHE A 139 20.55 -9.29 7.81
C PHE A 139 20.47 -7.80 7.52
N SER A 140 21.24 -7.31 6.55
CA SER A 140 21.15 -5.92 6.08
C SER A 140 20.72 -5.88 4.62
N LEU A 141 19.63 -5.17 4.31
CA LEU A 141 19.22 -4.90 2.93
C LEU A 141 19.53 -3.45 2.57
N LEU A 142 20.34 -3.22 1.52
CA LEU A 142 20.42 -1.91 0.88
C LEU A 142 19.16 -1.73 0.03
N THR A 143 18.34 -0.73 0.33
CA THR A 143 17.13 -0.47 -0.47
C THR A 143 17.48 0.36 -1.70
N THR A 144 17.83 -0.30 -2.81
CA THR A 144 17.60 0.29 -4.15
C THR A 144 16.19 -0.11 -4.59
N LEU A 145 15.51 0.77 -5.35
CA LEU A 145 14.05 0.81 -5.60
C LEU A 145 13.35 -0.50 -6.03
N MET A 146 14.07 -1.54 -6.44
CA MET A 146 13.53 -2.89 -6.60
C MET A 146 13.85 -3.68 -5.33
N LEU A 147 12.90 -3.92 -4.42
CA LEU A 147 12.80 -5.14 -3.58
C LEU A 147 11.77 -5.05 -2.42
N MET A 148 10.77 -4.17 -2.44
CA MET A 148 9.82 -4.13 -1.31
C MET A 148 8.82 -5.30 -1.27
N ARG A 149 8.47 -5.88 -2.44
CA ARG A 149 7.76 -7.17 -2.48
C ARG A 149 8.62 -8.28 -1.86
N PHE A 150 9.94 -8.24 -2.04
CA PHE A 150 10.86 -9.21 -1.44
C PHE A 150 11.00 -9.06 0.07
N ILE A 151 10.94 -7.85 0.64
CA ILE A 151 11.04 -7.68 2.10
C ILE A 151 9.85 -8.33 2.81
N LEU A 152 8.61 -8.06 2.37
CA LEU A 152 7.42 -8.68 2.96
C LEU A 152 7.38 -10.19 2.70
N LEU A 153 7.79 -10.65 1.52
CA LEU A 153 7.91 -12.08 1.22
C LEU A 153 8.97 -12.79 2.06
N ILE A 154 10.16 -12.20 2.23
CA ILE A 154 11.25 -12.77 3.05
C ILE A 154 10.82 -12.82 4.52
N VAL A 155 10.21 -11.76 5.05
CA VAL A 155 9.71 -11.73 6.43
C VAL A 155 8.58 -12.74 6.65
N SER A 156 7.67 -12.91 5.67
CA SER A 156 6.63 -13.94 5.74
C SER A 156 7.18 -15.38 5.70
N ARG A 157 8.27 -15.62 4.95
CA ARG A 157 8.89 -16.95 4.80
C ARG A 157 9.76 -17.38 5.97
N ILE A 158 10.33 -16.44 6.73
CA ILE A 158 11.19 -16.78 7.88
C ILE A 158 10.36 -17.24 9.08
N ASP A 159 9.08 -16.85 9.14
CA ASP A 159 8.18 -17.03 10.29
C ASP A 159 7.02 -18.03 10.03
N GLN A 160 7.03 -18.74 8.89
CA GLN A 160 6.22 -19.95 8.61
C GLN A 160 7.07 -21.20 8.84
#